data_AF-A0A937XLM4-F1
#
_entry.id   AF-A0A937XLM4-F1
#
_cell.length_a   1.000
_cell.length_b   1.000
_cell.length_c   1.000
_cell.angle_alpha   90.00
_cell.angle_beta   90.00
_cell.angle_gamma   90.00
#
_symmetry.space_group_name_H-M   'P 1'
#
loop_
_entity.id
_entity.type
_entity.pdbx_description
1 polymer ?
#
loop_
_entity_poly.entity_id
_entity_poly.type
_entity_poly.pdbx_seq_one_letter_code
_entity_poly.pdbx_strand_id
1 'polypeptide(L)' 'MIASPCVKTCAIDPVTGWCLGCVRDLDEIAGWSAMTDAQKQAVLERIAVRRASLPATSGFAGQGAR' A
#
# COMPACT_ATOMS: atom_id res chain seq x y z
N MET A 1 -12.87 -7.49 -12.04
CA MET A 1 -11.50 -7.84 -11.60
C MET A 1 -10.71 -6.55 -11.41
N ILE A 2 -10.48 -6.17 -10.16
CA ILE A 2 -9.63 -5.02 -9.82
C ILE A 2 -8.16 -5.42 -9.80
N ALA A 3 -7.31 -4.67 -10.51
CA ALA A 3 -5.88 -4.88 -10.55
C ALA A 3 -5.22 -4.51 -9.20
N SER A 4 -4.21 -5.28 -8.80
CA SER A 4 -3.46 -4.99 -7.58
C SER A 4 -2.60 -3.73 -7.77
N PRO A 5 -2.59 -2.79 -6.81
CA PRO A 5 -1.73 -1.60 -6.86
C PRO A 5 -0.25 -1.91 -6.53
N CYS A 6 0.12 -3.19 -6.47
CA CYS A 6 1.46 -3.64 -6.10
C CYS A 6 2.49 -3.29 -7.19
N VAL A 7 3.51 -2.54 -6.81
CA VAL A 7 4.65 -2.18 -7.69
C VAL A 7 5.84 -3.14 -7.53
N LYS A 8 5.62 -4.32 -6.95
CA LYS A 8 6.65 -5.34 -6.63
C LYS A 8 7.72 -4.85 -5.64
N THR A 9 7.43 -3.80 -4.88
CA THR A 9 8.25 -3.35 -3.76
C THR A 9 7.54 -3.73 -2.47
N CYS A 10 8.13 -4.66 -1.71
CA CYS A 10 7.62 -5.06 -0.40
C CYS A 10 8.50 -4.47 0.70
N ALA A 11 8.30 -3.20 1.00
CA ALA A 11 8.95 -2.53 2.13
C ALA A 11 7.87 -1.82 2.94
N ILE A 12 7.73 -2.16 4.23
CA ILE A 12 6.77 -1.55 5.14
C ILE A 12 7.49 -0.42 5.88
N ASP A 13 6.86 0.74 5.93
CA ASP A 13 7.29 1.86 6.73
C ASP A 13 7.03 1.55 8.22
N PRO A 14 8.06 1.54 9.08
CA PRO A 14 7.90 1.16 10.49
C PRO A 14 7.15 2.23 11.31
N VAL A 15 6.98 3.45 10.78
CA VAL A 15 6.30 4.55 11.47
C VAL A 15 4.80 4.53 11.19
N THR A 16 4.42 4.38 9.92
CA THR A 16 3.03 4.40 9.45
C THR A 16 2.40 3.01 9.33
N GLY A 17 3.21 1.96 9.22
CA GLY A 17 2.74 0.60 8.95
C GLY A 17 2.39 0.34 7.48
N TRP A 18 2.59 1.31 6.59
CA TRP A 18 2.20 1.20 5.18
C TRP A 18 3.35 0.76 4.27
N CYS A 19 3.01 0.05 3.21
CA CYS A 19 3.96 -0.30 2.16
C CYS A 19 4.45 0.96 1.45
N LEU A 20 5.77 1.19 1.43
CA LEU A 20 6.38 2.35 0.80
C LEU A 20 6.15 2.42 -0.72
N GLY A 21 5.84 1.28 -1.38
CA GLY A 21 5.51 1.26 -2.81
C GLY A 21 4.02 1.47 -3.08
N CYS A 22 3.18 0.56 -2.55
CA CYS A 22 1.74 0.56 -2.84
C CYS A 22 0.86 1.25 -1.80
N VAL A 23 1.43 1.69 -0.67
CA VAL A 23 0.76 2.41 0.44
C VAL A 23 -0.44 1.64 1.02
N ARG A 24 -0.37 0.31 0.89
CA ARG A 24 -1.26 -0.64 1.56
C ARG A 24 -0.70 -1.04 2.90
N ASP A 25 -1.59 -1.32 3.84
CA ASP A 25 -1.25 -1.98 5.09
C ASP A 25 -1.03 -3.50 4.90
N LEU A 26 -0.36 -4.14 5.86
CA LEU A 26 -0.15 -5.59 5.88
C LEU A 26 -1.45 -6.39 5.82
N ASP A 27 -2.52 -5.95 6.50
CA ASP A 27 -3.82 -6.63 6.48
C ASP A 27 -4.46 -6.60 5.09
N GLU A 28 -4.36 -5.45 4.42
CA GLU A 28 -4.83 -5.26 3.04
C GLU A 28 -4.01 -6.08 2.03
N ILE A 29 -2.72 -6.29 2.30
CA ILE A 29 -1.84 -7.13 1.49
C ILE A 29 -2.21 -8.61 1.66
N ALA A 30 -2.36 -9.08 2.90
CA ALA A 30 -2.68 -10.46 3.22
C ALA A 30 -4.10 -10.86 2.75
N GLY A 31 -5.07 -9.96 2.91
CA GLY A 31 -6.47 -10.20 2.54
C GLY A 31 -6.80 -9.99 1.07
N TRP A 32 -5.92 -9.39 0.26
CA TRP A 32 -6.25 -8.92 -1.09
C TRP A 32 -6.90 -9.98 -1.99
N SER A 33 -6.36 -11.21 -1.99
CA SER A 33 -6.88 -12.29 -2.83
C SER A 33 -8.29 -12.73 -2.44
N ALA A 34 -8.65 -12.59 -1.16
CA ALA A 34 -9.97 -12.94 -0.62
C ALA A 34 -10.99 -11.78 -0.71
N MET A 35 -10.53 -10.56 -0.99
CA MET A 35 -11.42 -9.39 -1.12
C MET A 35 -12.25 -9.42 -2.41
N THR A 36 -13.51 -9.01 -2.29
CA THR A 36 -14.41 -8.70 -3.40
C THR A 36 -13.95 -7.46 -4.16
N ASP A 37 -14.41 -7.27 -5.40
CA ASP A 37 -14.10 -6.09 -6.20
C ASP A 37 -14.48 -4.78 -5.48
N ALA A 38 -15.61 -4.74 -4.77
CA ALA A 38 -16.02 -3.59 -3.98
C ALA A 38 -15.05 -3.28 -2.82
N GLN A 39 -14.59 -4.31 -2.10
CA GLN A 39 -13.57 -4.15 -1.05
C GLN A 39 -12.23 -3.68 -1.63
N LYS A 40 -11.82 -4.24 -2.78
CA LYS A 40 -10.60 -3.83 -3.48
C LYS A 40 -10.67 -2.37 -3.92
N GLN A 41 -11.82 -1.91 -4.42
CA GLN A 41 -12.03 -0.51 -4.76
C GLN A 41 -11.92 0.40 -3.53
N ALA A 42 -12.56 0.03 -2.41
CA ALA A 42 -12.46 0.79 -1.17
C ALA A 42 -11.00 0.90 -0.67
N VAL A 43 -10.20 -0.15 -0.81
CA VAL A 43 -8.76 -0.12 -0.50
C VAL A 43 -8.02 0.84 -1.42
N LEU A 44 -8.31 0.83 -2.73
CA LEU A 44 -7.69 1.76 -3.68
C LEU A 44 -8.01 3.22 -3.37
N GLU A 45 -9.25 3.53 -2.98
CA GLU A 45 -9.63 4.89 -2.56
C GLU A 45 -8.88 5.31 -1.29
N ARG A 46 -8.78 4.42 -0.29
CA ARG A 46 -7.99 4.67 0.93
C ARG A 46 -6.52 4.95 0.61
N ILE A 47 -5.92 4.18 -0.30
CA ILE A 47 -4.54 4.40 -0.77
C ILE A 47 -4.40 5.79 -1.39
N ALA A 48 -5.33 6.20 -2.25
CA ALA A 48 -5.30 7.51 -2.88
C ALA A 48 -5.34 8.65 -1.84
N VAL A 49 -6.20 8.51 -0.83
CA VAL A 49 -6.28 9.46 0.29
C VAL A 49 -4.98 9.48 1.10
N ARG A 50 -4.44 8.30 1.47
CA ARG A 50 -3.15 8.20 2.19
C ARG A 50 -2.02 8.87 1.43
N ARG A 51 -1.94 8.66 0.12
CA ARG A 51 -0.95 9.29 -0.77
C ARG A 51 -1.08 10.81 -0.82
N ALA A 52 -2.30 11.34 -0.80
CA ALA A 52 -2.53 12.77 -0.76
C ALA A 52 -2.11 13.40 0.59
N SER A 53 -2.23 12.65 1.68
CA SER A 53 -1.83 13.09 3.03
C SER A 53 -0.34 12.94 3.31
N LEU A 54 0.37 12.10 2.57
CA LEU A 54 1.81 11.91 2.72
C LEU A 54 2.56 13.10 2.09
N PRO A 55 3.46 13.77 2.81
CA PRO A 55 4.26 14.83 2.24
C PRO A 55 5.16 14.26 1.14
N ALA A 56 5.29 14.97 0.01
CA ALA A 56 6.06 14.54 -1.17
C ALA A 56 7.55 14.23 -0.89
N THR A 57 8.03 14.53 0.33
CA THR A 57 9.40 14.28 0.81
C THR A 57 9.59 12.95 1.55
N SER A 58 8.61 12.05 1.58
CA SER A 58 8.80 10.67 2.06
C SER A 58 9.65 9.88 1.05
N GLY A 59 10.89 10.33 0.88
CA GLY A 59 11.92 9.72 0.06
C GLY A 59 12.40 8.44 0.71
N PHE A 60 12.46 7.39 -0.12
CA PHE A 60 13.04 6.08 0.13
C PHE A 60 14.51 6.19 0.60
N ALA A 61 14.76 6.44 1.88
CA ALA A 61 16.05 6.17 2.50
C ALA A 61 16.08 4.66 2.81
N GLY A 62 16.77 3.93 1.93
CA GLY A 62 16.54 2.53 1.63
C GLY A 62 16.67 1.56 2.79
N GLN A 63 15.84 0.51 2.75
CA GLN A 63 16.07 -0.73 3.47
C GLN A 63 15.46 -1.86 2.63
N GLY A 64 16.30 -2.51 1.82
CA GLY A 64 15.95 -3.78 1.22
C GLY A 64 15.74 -4.82 2.31
N ALA A 65 14.68 -5.61 2.20
CA ALA A 65 14.50 -6.80 3.02
C ALA A 65 13.73 -7.85 2.23
N ARG A 66 14.51 -8.56 1.41
CA ARG A 66 14.31 -9.93 0.87
C ARG A 66 13.18 -10.15 -0.13
#